data_AF-A0A9X6NK44-F1
#
_entry.id   AF-A0A9X6NK44-F1
#
_cell.length_a   1.000
_cell.length_b   1.000
_cell.length_c   1.000
_cell.angle_alpha   90.00
_cell.angle_beta   90.00
_cell.angle_gamma   90.00
#
_symmetry.space_group_name_H-M   'P 1'
#
loop_
_entity.id
_entity.type
_entity.pdbx_description
1 polymer ?
#
loop_
_entity_poly.entity_id
_entity_poly.type
_entity_poly.pdbx_seq_one_letter_code
_entity_poly.pdbx_strand_id
1 'polypeptide(L)'
;MSRKLDLGLRESILTLVSLKYSSRKIVEALKVRNIVVSQKAVSNLIRKNNNKEAGSDTAPSSVKPRGSPKLRTPGLVAAIEKDLSGPNPLTRSALSLKYGVSATTIANVISQDLEGRCGKSAVFMPYRTSRLNNGWTEARGSCAISPP
;
A
#
# COMPACT_ATOMS: atom_id res chain seq x y z
N MET A 1 4.73 -11.19 6.57
CA MET A 1 5.98 -11.38 5.79
C MET A 1 6.07 -12.83 5.34
N SER A 2 6.02 -13.10 4.03
CA SER A 2 6.17 -14.47 3.50
C SER A 2 7.65 -14.83 3.44
N ARG A 3 8.11 -15.69 4.37
CA ARG A 3 9.47 -16.26 4.30
C ARG A 3 9.54 -17.20 3.09
N LYS A 4 10.43 -16.89 2.15
CA LYS A 4 10.67 -17.69 0.95
C LYS A 4 11.37 -18.98 1.39
N LEU A 5 10.80 -20.15 1.07
CA LEU A 5 11.48 -21.42 1.30
C LEU A 5 12.78 -21.45 0.50
N ASP A 6 13.84 -21.94 1.14
CA ASP A 6 15.15 -22.15 0.52
C ASP A 6 15.06 -23.05 -0.72
N LEU A 7 15.95 -22.84 -1.69
CA LEU A 7 15.91 -23.55 -2.97
C LEU A 7 16.13 -25.06 -2.77
N GLY A 8 17.11 -25.46 -1.96
CA GLY A 8 17.42 -26.88 -1.74
C GLY A 8 16.31 -27.63 -1.00
N LEU A 9 15.60 -26.94 -0.11
CA LEU A 9 14.45 -27.50 0.59
C LEU A 9 13.26 -27.72 -0.36
N ARG A 10 13.07 -26.85 -1.36
CA ARG A 10 12.01 -27.04 -2.38
C ARG A 10 12.28 -28.26 -3.24
N GLU A 11 13.51 -28.41 -3.72
CA GLU A 11 13.91 -29.56 -4.53
C GLU A 11 13.75 -30.86 -3.75
N SER A 12 14.16 -30.87 -2.47
CA SER A 12 13.95 -32.02 -1.58
C SER A 12 12.47 -32.38 -1.37
N ILE A 13 11.57 -31.40 -1.33
CA ILE A 13 10.13 -31.67 -1.24
C ILE A 13 9.61 -32.22 -2.58
N LEU A 14 10.04 -31.66 -3.70
CA LEU A 14 9.59 -32.09 -5.04
C LEU A 14 10.05 -33.52 -5.36
N THR A 15 11.26 -33.91 -4.99
CA THR A 15 11.73 -35.29 -5.15
C THR A 15 10.88 -36.28 -4.35
N LEU A 16 10.52 -35.95 -3.10
CA LEU A 16 9.62 -36.79 -2.30
C LEU A 16 8.21 -36.89 -2.89
N VAL A 17 7.73 -35.83 -3.54
CA VAL A 17 6.45 -35.84 -4.27
C VAL A 17 6.54 -36.76 -5.49
N SER A 18 7.64 -36.72 -6.24
CA SER A 18 7.89 -37.63 -7.38
C SER A 18 7.94 -39.10 -6.95
N LEU A 19 8.48 -39.37 -5.75
CA LEU A 19 8.47 -40.69 -5.10
C LEU A 19 7.09 -41.09 -4.53
N LYS A 20 6.02 -40.33 -4.82
CA LYS A 20 4.62 -40.57 -4.42
C LYS A 20 4.38 -40.61 -2.91
N TYR A 21 5.21 -39.94 -2.11
CA TYR A 21 4.93 -39.76 -0.69
C TYR A 21 3.75 -38.80 -0.48
N SER A 22 2.89 -39.13 0.48
CA SER A 22 1.82 -38.22 0.93
C SER A 22 2.40 -37.01 1.65
N SER A 23 1.76 -35.84 1.56
CA SER A 23 2.22 -34.61 2.22
C SER A 23 2.46 -34.77 3.72
N ARG A 24 1.72 -35.66 4.40
CA ARG A 24 1.96 -35.97 5.82
C ARG A 24 3.33 -36.65 6.03
N LYS A 25 3.61 -37.69 5.24
CA LYS A 25 4.90 -38.41 5.27
C LYS A 25 6.08 -37.52 4.89
N ILE A 26 5.88 -36.57 3.98
CA ILE A 26 6.90 -35.58 3.62
C ILE A 26 7.26 -34.70 4.82
N VAL A 27 6.25 -34.21 5.55
CA VAL A 27 6.49 -33.40 6.75
C VAL A 27 7.20 -34.23 7.83
N GLU A 28 6.82 -35.49 8.02
CA GLU A 28 7.51 -36.39 8.96
C GLU A 28 8.97 -36.64 8.58
N ALA A 29 9.27 -36.89 7.30
CA ALA A 29 10.63 -37.09 6.81
C ALA A 29 11.51 -35.83 6.99
N LEU A 30 10.93 -34.64 6.82
CA LEU A 30 11.63 -33.37 7.04
C LEU A 30 11.87 -33.10 8.53
N LYS A 31 10.91 -33.47 9.40
CA LYS A 31 11.07 -33.38 10.85
C LYS A 31 12.23 -34.23 11.36
N VAL A 32 12.43 -35.44 10.83
CA VAL A 32 13.58 -36.31 11.17
C VAL A 32 14.92 -35.61 10.88
N ARG A 33 14.96 -34.76 9.85
CA ARG A 33 16.14 -33.96 9.49
C ARG A 33 16.25 -32.65 10.27
N ASN A 34 15.48 -32.48 11.34
CA ASN A 34 15.36 -31.26 12.14
C ASN A 34 14.86 -30.03 11.35
N ILE A 35 14.09 -30.26 10.27
CA ILE A 35 13.51 -29.20 9.44
C ILE A 35 12.00 -29.14 9.70
N VAL A 36 11.54 -28.04 10.30
CA VAL A 36 10.12 -27.82 10.57
C VAL A 36 9.45 -27.13 9.39
N VAL A 37 8.67 -27.88 8.61
CA VAL A 37 7.85 -27.34 7.52
C VAL A 37 6.37 -27.60 7.82
N SER A 38 5.53 -26.59 7.61
CA SER A 38 4.08 -26.75 7.74
C SER A 38 3.52 -27.56 6.57
N GLN A 39 2.53 -28.40 6.83
CA GLN A 39 1.82 -29.15 5.77
C GLN A 39 1.23 -28.21 4.71
N LYS A 40 0.73 -27.04 5.13
CA LYS A 40 0.21 -25.99 4.23
C LYS A 40 1.28 -25.47 3.26
N ALA A 41 2.54 -25.35 3.72
CA ALA A 41 3.64 -24.95 2.86
C ALA A 41 3.96 -26.01 1.79
N VAL A 42 3.94 -27.29 2.16
CA VAL A 42 4.11 -28.42 1.22
C VAL A 42 2.99 -28.43 0.18
N SER A 43 1.72 -28.36 0.60
CA SER A 43 0.58 -28.34 -0.33
C SER A 43 0.60 -27.13 -1.27
N ASN A 44 0.98 -25.94 -0.78
CA ASN A 44 1.13 -24.75 -1.61
C ASN A 44 2.27 -24.90 -2.63
N LEU A 45 3.37 -25.58 -2.27
CA LEU A 45 4.48 -25.85 -3.18
C LEU A 45 4.05 -26.78 -4.31
N ILE A 46 3.37 -27.89 -3.98
CA ILE A 46 2.83 -28.85 -4.96
C ILE A 46 1.88 -28.15 -5.93
N ARG A 47 0.94 -27.35 -5.43
CA ARG A 47 0.01 -26.56 -6.26
C ARG A 47 0.74 -25.62 -7.21
N LYS A 48 1.75 -24.89 -6.71
CA LYS A 48 2.56 -23.98 -7.54
C LYS A 48 3.35 -24.73 -8.61
N ASN A 49 3.82 -25.95 -8.31
CA ASN A 49 4.55 -26.75 -9.28
C ASN A 49 3.63 -27.26 -10.40
N ASN A 50 2.47 -27.80 -10.04
CA ASN A 50 1.50 -28.29 -11.03
C ASN A 50 1.01 -27.15 -11.94
N ASN A 51 0.82 -25.94 -11.41
CA ASN A 51 0.43 -24.80 -12.25
C ASN A 51 1.55 -24.40 -13.23
N LYS A 52 2.83 -24.50 -12.83
CA LYS A 52 3.97 -24.24 -13.72
C LYS A 52 4.12 -25.28 -14.82
N GLU A 53 4.07 -26.57 -14.46
CA GLU A 53 4.19 -27.69 -15.40
C GLU A 53 3.01 -27.76 -16.38
N ALA A 54 1.81 -27.36 -15.96
CA ALA A 54 0.63 -27.31 -16.82
C ALA A 54 0.65 -26.15 -17.84
N GLY A 55 1.75 -25.39 -17.97
CA GLY A 55 1.80 -24.18 -18.79
C GLY A 55 0.84 -23.09 -18.31
N SER A 56 0.19 -23.28 -17.16
CA SER A 56 -0.63 -22.25 -16.55
C SER A 56 0.30 -21.31 -15.79
N ASP A 57 0.86 -20.36 -16.53
CA ASP A 57 1.03 -19.03 -15.96
C ASP A 57 -0.35 -18.61 -15.46
N THR A 58 -0.71 -19.07 -14.26
CA THR A 58 -1.81 -18.50 -13.52
C THR A 58 -1.27 -17.13 -13.18
N ALA A 59 -1.52 -16.19 -14.11
CA ALA A 59 -1.36 -14.78 -13.88
C ALA A 59 -1.88 -14.52 -12.46
N PRO A 60 -1.16 -13.78 -11.61
CA PRO A 60 -1.66 -13.42 -10.30
C PRO A 60 -3.11 -13.01 -10.51
N SER A 61 -4.05 -13.72 -9.84
CA SER A 61 -5.49 -13.52 -9.99
C SER A 61 -5.68 -12.04 -10.26
N SER A 62 -6.12 -11.73 -11.48
CA SER A 62 -6.29 -10.34 -11.91
C SER A 62 -7.31 -9.77 -10.96
N VAL A 63 -6.82 -9.20 -9.86
CA VAL A 63 -7.58 -8.37 -8.96
C VAL A 63 -7.95 -7.25 -9.89
N LYS A 64 -9.19 -7.28 -10.41
CA LYS A 64 -9.70 -6.21 -11.25
C LYS A 64 -9.25 -4.92 -10.59
N PRO A 65 -8.49 -4.05 -11.28
CA PRO A 65 -8.04 -2.82 -10.67
C PRO A 65 -9.30 -2.17 -10.08
N ARG A 66 -9.27 -1.97 -8.77
CA ARG A 66 -10.37 -1.38 -8.03
C ARG A 66 -10.74 -0.10 -8.79
N GLY A 67 -12.00 0.03 -9.18
CA GLY A 67 -12.44 1.09 -10.08
C GLY A 67 -11.86 2.44 -9.66
N SER A 68 -11.50 3.26 -10.65
CA SER A 68 -10.95 4.60 -10.41
C SER A 68 -11.86 5.35 -9.43
N PRO A 69 -11.30 6.05 -8.43
CA PRO A 69 -12.11 6.78 -7.47
C PRO A 69 -12.98 7.80 -8.21
N LYS A 70 -14.31 7.75 -8.06
CA LYS A 70 -15.28 8.63 -8.74
C LYS A 70 -14.95 10.12 -8.67
N LEU A 71 -14.23 10.53 -7.62
CA LEU A 71 -13.90 11.92 -7.31
C LEU A 71 -12.50 12.34 -7.76
N ARG A 72 -11.68 11.44 -8.30
CA ARG A 72 -10.33 11.76 -8.80
C ARG A 72 -10.33 11.84 -10.31
N THR A 73 -11.00 12.84 -10.83
CA THR A 73 -10.99 13.13 -12.27
C THR A 73 -9.66 13.79 -12.65
N PRO A 74 -9.08 13.49 -13.82
CA PRO A 74 -7.86 14.14 -14.28
C PRO A 74 -7.95 15.67 -14.31
N GLY A 75 -9.13 16.22 -14.60
CA GLY A 75 -9.39 17.66 -14.57
C GLY A 75 -9.25 18.27 -13.19
N LEU A 76 -9.72 17.59 -12.14
CA LEU A 76 -9.56 18.05 -10.75
C LEU A 76 -8.09 18.01 -10.33
N VAL A 77 -7.36 16.95 -10.69
CA VAL A 77 -5.92 16.82 -10.36
C VAL A 77 -5.12 17.96 -10.99
N ALA A 78 -5.34 18.25 -12.29
CA ALA A 78 -4.65 19.34 -12.99
C ALA A 78 -5.00 20.73 -12.42
N ALA A 79 -6.24 20.93 -11.96
CA ALA A 79 -6.66 22.19 -11.34
C ALA A 79 -5.97 22.39 -9.98
N ILE A 80 -5.92 21.35 -9.14
CA ILE A 80 -5.21 21.35 -7.86
C ILE A 80 -3.71 21.58 -8.07
N GLU A 81 -3.11 20.95 -9.07
CA GLU A 81 -1.68 21.12 -9.39
C GLU A 81 -1.35 22.58 -9.77
N LYS A 82 -2.20 23.23 -10.59
CA LYS A 82 -2.04 24.65 -10.94
C LYS A 82 -2.12 25.57 -9.72
N ASP A 83 -3.08 25.31 -8.84
CA ASP A 83 -3.26 26.10 -7.62
C ASP A 83 -2.13 25.89 -6.58
N LEU A 84 -1.42 24.77 -6.65
CA LEU A 84 -0.26 24.48 -5.81
C LEU A 84 1.07 24.96 -6.40
N SER A 85 1.17 25.02 -7.74
CA SER A 85 2.36 25.48 -8.47
C SER A 85 2.35 26.98 -8.76
N GLY A 86 1.21 27.64 -8.58
CA GLY A 86 1.05 29.08 -8.80
C GLY A 86 1.86 29.95 -7.81
N PRO A 87 1.95 31.26 -8.06
CA PRO A 87 2.72 32.20 -7.23
C PRO A 87 2.21 32.33 -5.79
N ASN A 88 0.97 31.89 -5.53
CA ASN A 88 0.39 31.81 -4.20
C ASN A 88 -0.22 30.41 -3.98
N PRO A 89 0.54 29.45 -3.42
CA PRO A 89 0.06 28.09 -3.24
C PRO A 89 -1.10 28.04 -2.25
N LEU A 90 -2.24 27.52 -2.68
CA LEU A 90 -3.42 27.39 -1.82
C LEU A 90 -3.24 26.28 -0.78
N THR A 91 -3.70 26.55 0.44
CA THR A 91 -3.74 25.55 1.51
C THR A 91 -4.79 24.47 1.20
N ARG A 92 -4.62 23.28 1.79
CA ARG A 92 -5.57 22.14 1.60
C ARG A 92 -7.01 22.52 1.96
N SER A 93 -7.19 23.34 2.98
CA SER A 93 -8.51 23.84 3.41
C SER A 93 -9.12 24.78 2.36
N ALA A 94 -8.32 25.70 1.80
CA ALA A 94 -8.78 26.59 0.74
C ALA A 94 -9.14 25.83 -0.54
N LEU A 95 -8.33 24.83 -0.91
CA LEU A 95 -8.63 23.92 -2.04
C LEU A 95 -9.92 23.12 -1.80
N SER A 96 -10.13 22.64 -0.57
CA SER A 96 -11.34 21.91 -0.20
C SER A 96 -12.59 22.76 -0.39
N LEU A 97 -12.54 24.04 0.04
CA LEU A 97 -13.63 24.99 -0.15
C LEU A 97 -13.86 25.35 -1.63
N LYS A 98 -12.77 25.61 -2.37
CA LYS A 98 -12.83 26.03 -3.79
C LYS A 98 -13.44 24.96 -4.69
N TYR A 99 -13.09 23.70 -4.47
CA TYR A 99 -13.52 22.59 -5.33
C TYR A 99 -14.69 21.79 -4.75
N GLY A 100 -15.17 22.12 -3.54
CA GLY A 100 -16.26 21.40 -2.89
C GLY A 100 -15.92 19.94 -2.56
N VAL A 101 -14.63 19.62 -2.42
CA VAL A 101 -14.15 18.25 -2.17
C VAL A 101 -13.58 18.19 -0.76
N SER A 102 -13.79 17.08 -0.04
CA SER A 102 -13.24 16.91 1.31
C SER A 102 -11.73 17.13 1.36
N ALA A 103 -11.25 17.76 2.44
CA ALA A 103 -9.82 17.98 2.67
C ALA A 103 -9.01 16.67 2.62
N THR A 104 -9.60 15.55 3.04
CA THR A 104 -9.01 14.20 2.95
C THR A 104 -8.81 13.77 1.50
N THR A 105 -9.76 14.05 0.61
CA THR A 105 -9.61 13.73 -0.82
C THR A 105 -8.50 14.56 -1.45
N ILE A 106 -8.44 15.87 -1.14
CA ILE A 106 -7.35 16.76 -1.61
C ILE A 106 -6.00 16.25 -1.12
N ALA A 107 -5.88 15.90 0.17
CA ALA A 107 -4.64 15.33 0.72
C ALA A 107 -4.23 14.03 0.01
N ASN A 108 -5.19 13.16 -0.30
CA ASN A 108 -4.92 11.93 -1.03
C ASN A 108 -4.50 12.19 -2.48
N VAL A 109 -5.10 13.16 -3.17
CA VAL A 109 -4.68 13.56 -4.53
C VAL A 109 -3.25 14.09 -4.51
N ILE A 110 -2.93 14.95 -3.55
CA ILE A 110 -1.57 15.46 -3.40
C ILE A 110 -0.58 14.31 -3.15
N SER A 111 -0.91 13.40 -2.23
CA SER A 111 0.01 12.33 -1.82
C SER A 111 0.15 11.21 -2.85
N GLN A 112 -0.86 10.96 -3.68
CA GLN A 112 -0.86 9.80 -4.59
C GLN A 112 -0.61 10.21 -6.05
N ASP A 113 -1.12 11.38 -6.45
CA ASP A 113 -1.11 11.82 -7.84
C ASP A 113 -0.06 12.93 -8.08
N LEU A 114 0.33 13.70 -7.05
CA LEU A 114 1.25 14.84 -7.19
C LEU A 114 2.59 14.68 -6.45
N GLU A 115 2.74 13.70 -5.55
CA GLU A 115 4.02 13.41 -4.89
C GLU A 115 5.09 13.07 -5.94
N GLY A 116 6.12 13.92 -6.02
CA GLY A 116 7.21 13.83 -7.00
C GLY A 116 7.13 14.83 -8.17
N ARG A 117 5.98 15.50 -8.39
CA ARG A 117 5.79 16.52 -9.44
C ARG A 117 5.77 17.96 -8.92
N CYS A 118 5.31 18.18 -7.70
CA CYS A 118 5.45 19.49 -7.05
C CYS A 118 6.92 19.72 -6.67
N GLY A 119 7.62 20.49 -7.49
CA GLY A 119 9.00 20.89 -7.27
C GLY A 119 9.22 21.50 -5.88
N LYS A 120 10.39 21.22 -5.32
CA LYS A 120 10.89 21.66 -4.02
C LYS A 120 10.75 23.18 -3.85
N SER A 121 9.64 23.67 -3.34
CA SER A 121 9.50 25.02 -2.77
C SER A 121 8.21 25.07 -1.98
N ALA A 122 8.31 25.50 -0.71
CA ALA A 122 7.24 25.63 0.28
C ALA A 122 6.92 24.38 1.13
N VAL A 123 7.68 24.26 2.23
CA VAL A 123 7.29 23.79 3.57
C VAL A 123 6.16 22.75 3.60
N PHE A 124 6.51 21.51 3.29
CA PHE A 124 5.70 20.36 3.68
C PHE A 124 6.02 20.03 5.15
N MET A 125 5.35 20.71 6.09
CA MET A 125 5.28 20.24 7.46
C MET A 125 4.18 19.15 7.53
N PRO A 126 4.52 17.87 7.73
CA PRO A 126 3.52 16.87 8.03
C PRO A 126 2.95 17.20 9.41
N TYR A 127 1.67 17.55 9.49
CA TYR A 127 0.95 17.51 10.75
C TYR A 127 0.95 16.06 11.21
N ARG A 128 1.93 15.72 12.05
CA ARG A 128 1.95 14.50 12.84
C ARG A 128 0.80 14.60 13.82
N THR A 129 -0.35 14.03 13.46
CA THR A 129 -1.44 13.81 14.42
C THR A 129 -0.99 12.76 15.42
N SER A 130 -0.24 13.21 16.43
CA SER A 130 -0.04 12.46 17.65
C SER A 130 -1.39 12.41 18.35
N ARG A 131 -2.01 11.24 18.38
CA ARG A 131 -3.19 10.97 19.20
C ARG A 131 -2.79 11.14 20.67
N LEU A 132 -2.93 12.35 21.20
CA LEU A 132 -2.91 12.60 22.63
C LEU A 132 -4.36 12.63 23.10
N ASN A 133 -4.66 11.70 24.00
CA ASN A 133 -5.91 11.67 24.73
C ASN A 133 -6.08 12.99 25.49
N ASN A 134 -7.33 13.48 25.49
CA ASN A 134 -7.92 14.49 26.37
C ASN A 134 -7.91 15.95 25.87
N GLY A 135 -9.12 16.44 25.56
CA GLY A 135 -9.51 17.85 25.71
C GLY A 135 -9.38 18.72 24.47
N TRP A 136 -10.52 19.11 23.89
CA TRP A 136 -10.58 20.25 22.97
C TRP A 136 -10.27 21.53 23.74
N THR A 137 -9.27 22.29 23.30
CA THR A 137 -9.12 23.70 23.68
C THR A 137 -8.97 24.53 22.41
N GLU A 138 -9.96 25.39 22.17
CA GLU A 138 -9.89 26.50 21.23
C GLU A 138 -8.77 27.46 21.68
N ALA A 139 -7.70 27.55 20.91
CA ALA A 139 -6.79 28.70 21.01
C ALA A 139 -7.36 29.82 20.13
N ARG A 140 -8.10 30.75 20.74
CA ARG A 140 -8.44 32.04 20.13
C ARG A 140 -7.16 32.86 20.00
N GLY A 141 -6.62 32.95 18.79
CA GLY A 141 -5.59 33.92 18.45
C GLY A 141 -6.23 35.29 18.30
N SER A 142 -6.01 36.16 19.28
CA SER A 142 -6.44 37.56 19.31
C SER A 142 -5.91 38.34 18.10
N CYS A 143 -6.81 38.92 17.31
CA CYS A 143 -6.46 39.97 16.36
C CYS A 143 -6.13 41.25 17.15
N ALA A 144 -4.85 41.56 17.30
CA ALA A 144 -4.42 42.90 17.69
C ALA A 144 -4.62 43.83 16.49
N ILE A 145 -5.64 44.68 16.58
CA ILE A 145 -5.78 45.88 15.75
C ILE A 145 -4.80 46.91 16.29
N SER A 146 -4.01 47.54 15.44
CA SER A 146 -3.37 48.82 15.75
C SER A 146 -3.34 49.69 14.48
N PRO A 147 -4.01 50.85 14.47
CA PRO A 147 -3.80 51.95 13.52
C PRO A 147 -2.69 52.88 14.06
N PRO A 148 -2.30 53.99 13.39
CA PRO A 148 -2.69 54.51 12.07
C PRO A 148 -1.64 54.27 10.96
#